data_AF-A0A8K0D5V2-F1
#
_entry.id   AF-A0A8K0D5V2-F1
#
_cell.length_a   1.000
_cell.length_b   1.000
_cell.length_c   1.000
_cell.angle_alpha   90.00
_cell.angle_beta   90.00
_cell.angle_gamma   90.00
#
_symmetry.space_group_name_H-M   'P 1'
#
loop_
_entity.id
_entity.type
_entity.pdbx_description
1 polymer ?
#
loop_
_entity_poly.entity_id
_entity_poly.type
_entity_poly.pdbx_seq_one_letter_code
_entity_poly.pdbx_strand_id
1 'polypeptide(L)'
;MCCEEFKIPAIETNENLLNINSAAVEGITSIGGGYYNLVELLSCLEIPSFSEKLFKKHTEIIGKGWEIAAVQEMEAAAKKEAERGKVKTKNDRNAIKHNGSEDPDYSIFCQKEDMDNEEFEKQKKIFLDTIKKRRRSTDSIC
;
A
#
# COMPACT_ATOMS: atom_id res chain seq x y z
N MET A 1 4.97 19.11 -42.80
CA MET A 1 3.66 18.68 -42.30
C MET A 1 3.62 18.81 -40.78
N CYS A 2 3.71 20.04 -40.27
CA CYS A 2 3.55 20.34 -38.84
C CYS A 2 2.60 21.54 -38.78
N CYS A 3 1.60 21.50 -37.90
CA CYS A 3 0.52 22.50 -37.68
C CYS A 3 -0.86 22.21 -38.31
N GLU A 4 -1.18 20.99 -38.74
CA GLU A 4 -2.56 20.63 -39.06
C GLU A 4 -3.27 20.03 -37.82
N GLU A 5 -4.34 20.68 -37.38
CA GLU A 5 -5.23 20.14 -36.35
C GLU A 5 -6.17 19.12 -37.00
N PHE A 6 -5.84 17.83 -36.87
CA PHE A 6 -6.71 16.75 -37.31
C PHE A 6 -7.82 16.53 -36.28
N LYS A 7 -9.03 16.98 -36.59
CA LYS A 7 -10.23 16.72 -35.76
C LYS A 7 -10.84 15.40 -36.19
N ILE A 8 -10.56 14.34 -35.42
CA ILE A 8 -11.27 13.07 -35.55
C ILE A 8 -12.72 13.31 -35.08
N PRO A 9 -13.74 12.92 -35.86
CA PRO A 9 -15.13 12.95 -35.41
C PRO A 9 -15.30 11.89 -34.31
N ALA A 10 -15.03 12.29 -33.07
CA ALA A 10 -15.32 11.46 -31.92
C ALA A 10 -16.83 11.44 -31.67
N ILE A 11 -17.33 10.26 -31.26
CA ILE A 11 -18.67 10.06 -30.70
C ILE A 11 -18.92 11.12 -29.63
N GLU A 12 -20.15 11.65 -29.58
CA GLU A 12 -20.60 12.77 -28.74
C GLU A 12 -19.84 12.89 -27.41
N THR A 13 -19.22 14.05 -27.18
CA THR A 13 -18.52 14.37 -25.93
C THR A 13 -19.51 14.33 -24.77
N ASN A 14 -19.57 13.22 -24.06
CA ASN A 14 -20.28 13.13 -22.80
C ASN A 14 -19.44 13.82 -21.72
N GLU A 15 -20.03 14.76 -20.98
CA GLU A 15 -19.34 15.50 -19.91
C GLU A 15 -18.81 14.59 -18.80
N ASN A 16 -19.32 13.36 -18.69
CA ASN A 16 -18.87 12.36 -17.72
C ASN A 16 -17.66 11.55 -18.19
N LEU A 17 -17.22 11.68 -19.45
CA LEU A 17 -16.10 10.91 -19.99
C LEU A 17 -14.81 11.73 -19.99
N LEU A 18 -13.71 11.08 -19.62
CA LEU A 18 -12.38 11.65 -19.73
C LEU A 18 -12.08 11.98 -21.19
N ASN A 19 -11.39 13.10 -21.42
CA ASN A 19 -10.83 13.43 -22.71
C ASN A 19 -9.98 12.24 -23.21
N ILE A 20 -10.09 11.91 -24.50
CA ILE A 20 -9.35 10.79 -25.15
C ILE A 20 -7.86 10.81 -24.78
N ASN A 21 -7.23 11.98 -24.76
CA ASN A 21 -5.82 12.12 -24.40
C ASN A 21 -5.58 11.80 -22.92
N SER A 22 -6.46 12.24 -22.02
CA SER A 22 -6.38 11.86 -20.60
C SER A 22 -6.61 10.36 -20.42
N ALA A 23 -7.56 9.77 -21.14
CA ALA A 23 -7.85 8.33 -21.05
C ALA A 23 -6.67 7.47 -21.53
N ALA A 24 -5.99 7.87 -22.62
CA ALA A 24 -4.81 7.17 -23.10
C ALA A 24 -3.64 7.24 -22.08
N VAL A 25 -3.44 8.41 -21.46
CA VAL A 25 -2.42 8.59 -20.41
C VAL A 25 -2.79 7.80 -19.16
N GLU A 26 -4.05 7.82 -18.72
CA GLU A 26 -4.53 7.05 -17.58
C GLU A 26 -4.29 5.55 -17.78
N GLY A 27 -4.63 5.04 -18.97
CA GLY A 27 -4.43 3.64 -19.32
C GLY A 27 -2.96 3.21 -19.19
N ILE A 28 -2.03 3.98 -19.77
CA ILE A 28 -0.61 3.63 -19.69
C ILE A 28 -0.09 3.75 -18.25
N THR A 29 -0.48 4.79 -17.51
CA THR A 29 -0.01 5.00 -16.13
C THR A 29 -0.58 3.97 -15.17
N SER A 30 -1.80 3.47 -15.40
CA SER A 30 -2.41 2.42 -14.58
C SER A 30 -1.68 1.08 -14.74
N ILE A 31 -1.07 0.84 -15.89
CA ILE A 31 -0.20 -0.33 -16.14
C ILE A 31 1.20 -0.11 -15.55
N GLY A 32 1.52 1.11 -15.09
CA GLY A 32 2.84 1.50 -14.62
C GLY A 32 3.80 1.91 -15.74
N GLY A 33 3.30 2.16 -16.94
CA GLY A 33 4.08 2.63 -18.08
C GLY A 33 4.29 4.15 -18.08
N GLY A 34 5.38 4.58 -18.70
CA GLY A 34 5.73 5.99 -18.87
C GLY A 34 5.50 6.53 -20.28
N TYR A 35 5.97 7.76 -20.52
CA TYR A 35 5.88 8.42 -21.82
C TYR A 35 6.48 7.59 -22.96
N TYR A 36 7.70 7.06 -22.78
CA TYR A 36 8.37 6.29 -23.83
C TYR A 36 7.63 4.99 -24.17
N ASN A 37 7.01 4.35 -23.18
CA ASN A 37 6.18 3.16 -23.44
C ASN A 37 4.95 3.49 -24.26
N LEU A 38 4.33 4.65 -24.00
CA LEU A 38 3.19 5.10 -24.79
C LEU A 38 3.59 5.48 -26.21
N VAL A 39 4.74 6.14 -26.39
CA VAL A 39 5.27 6.46 -27.73
C VAL A 39 5.54 5.19 -28.51
N GLU A 40 6.13 4.18 -27.89
CA GLU A 40 6.38 2.87 -28.51
C GLU A 40 5.06 2.20 -28.94
N LEU A 41 4.09 2.13 -28.03
CA LEU A 41 2.76 1.56 -28.32
C LEU A 41 2.08 2.29 -29.49
N LEU A 42 2.08 3.62 -29.49
CA LEU A 42 1.45 4.42 -30.55
C LEU A 42 2.21 4.27 -31.88
N SER A 43 3.53 4.10 -31.83
CA SER A 43 4.36 3.86 -33.02
C SER A 43 4.03 2.50 -33.66
N CYS A 44 3.81 1.46 -32.85
CA CYS A 44 3.36 0.14 -33.34
C CYS A 44 1.98 0.20 -33.99
N LEU A 45 1.14 1.15 -33.59
CA LEU A 45 -0.22 1.34 -34.11
C LEU A 45 -0.27 2.38 -35.25
N GLU A 46 0.86 2.94 -35.66
CA GLU A 46 0.96 4.02 -36.65
C GLU A 46 0.13 5.27 -36.27
N ILE A 47 -0.07 5.51 -34.97
CA ILE A 47 -0.78 6.67 -34.44
C ILE A 47 0.23 7.77 -34.07
N PRO A 48 0.01 9.02 -34.48
CA PRO A 48 0.85 10.13 -34.04
C PRO A 48 0.91 10.25 -32.52
N SER A 49 2.12 10.20 -31.95
CA SER A 49 2.30 10.35 -30.50
C SER A 49 2.14 11.81 -30.06
N PHE A 50 1.66 12.03 -28.84
CA PHE A 50 1.61 13.35 -28.25
C PHE A 50 2.98 13.82 -27.76
N SER A 51 3.16 15.14 -27.64
CA SER A 51 4.40 15.70 -27.09
C SER A 51 4.57 15.37 -25.60
N GLU A 52 5.81 15.28 -25.14
CA GLU A 52 6.15 15.02 -23.72
C GLU A 52 5.51 16.07 -22.77
N LYS A 53 5.44 17.33 -23.21
CA LYS A 53 4.79 18.41 -22.43
C LYS A 53 3.30 18.15 -22.23
N LEU A 54 2.61 17.67 -23.27
CA LEU A 54 1.19 17.35 -23.19
C LEU A 54 0.96 16.13 -22.28
N PHE A 55 1.80 15.11 -22.40
CA PHE A 55 1.77 13.94 -21.53
C PHE A 55 1.88 14.34 -20.05
N LYS A 56 2.89 15.15 -19.68
CA LYS A 56 3.08 15.63 -18.31
C LYS A 56 1.87 16.39 -17.76
N LYS A 57 1.24 17.22 -18.59
CA LYS A 57 0.03 17.96 -18.20
C LYS A 57 -1.12 17.02 -17.88
N HIS A 58 -1.34 15.99 -18.70
CA HIS A 58 -2.40 15.00 -18.46
C HIS A 58 -2.08 14.10 -17.25
N THR A 59 -0.83 13.70 -17.05
CA THR A 59 -0.44 12.94 -15.85
C THR A 59 -0.67 13.72 -14.56
N GLU A 60 -0.45 15.04 -14.56
CA GLU A 60 -0.71 15.87 -13.38
C GLU A 60 -2.22 15.94 -13.05
N ILE A 61 -3.06 16.07 -14.08
CA ILE A 61 -4.52 16.07 -13.92
C ILE A 61 -5.00 14.75 -13.32
N ILE A 62 -4.50 13.63 -13.85
CA ILE A 62 -4.85 12.28 -13.38
C ILE A 62 -4.35 12.07 -11.94
N GLY A 63 -3.12 12.51 -11.65
CA GLY A 63 -2.54 12.41 -10.30
C GLY A 63 -3.37 13.15 -9.25
N LYS A 64 -3.88 14.35 -9.56
CA LYS A 64 -4.82 15.07 -8.69
C LYS A 64 -6.13 14.31 -8.48
N GLY A 65 -6.65 13.68 -9.53
CA GLY A 65 -7.83 12.81 -9.44
C GLY A 65 -7.63 11.64 -8.49
N TRP A 66 -6.48 10.96 -8.58
CA TRP A 66 -6.11 9.86 -7.69
C TRP A 66 -5.91 10.31 -6.25
N GLU A 67 -5.31 11.48 -6.02
CA GLU A 67 -5.17 12.06 -4.67
C GLU A 67 -6.53 12.28 -4.00
N ILE A 68 -7.47 12.89 -4.74
CA ILE A 68 -8.83 13.13 -4.23
C ILE A 68 -9.54 11.80 -3.92
N ALA A 69 -9.47 10.82 -4.83
CA ALA A 69 -10.07 9.51 -4.64
C ALA A 69 -9.47 8.78 -3.42
N ALA A 70 -8.14 8.85 -3.25
CA ALA A 70 -7.46 8.25 -2.11
C ALA A 70 -7.91 8.87 -0.77
N VAL A 71 -8.04 10.20 -0.71
CA VAL A 71 -8.53 10.89 0.49
C VAL A 71 -9.97 10.48 0.82
N GLN A 72 -10.85 10.41 -0.19
CA GLN A 72 -12.25 10.00 0.01
C GLN A 72 -12.36 8.56 0.54
N GLU A 73 -11.58 7.63 0.00
CA GLU A 73 -11.55 6.25 0.47
C GLU A 73 -10.98 6.13 1.89
N MET A 74 -9.94 6.90 2.23
CA MET A 74 -9.41 6.96 3.59
C MET A 74 -10.44 7.48 4.59
N GLU A 75 -11.19 8.52 4.25
CA GLU A 75 -12.27 9.04 5.09
C GLU A 75 -13.41 8.03 5.27
N ALA A 76 -13.80 7.35 4.19
CA ALA A 76 -14.82 6.31 4.22
C ALA A 76 -14.38 5.12 5.09
N ALA A 77 -13.12 4.70 4.98
CA ALA A 77 -12.53 3.66 5.82
C ALA A 77 -12.48 4.09 7.29
N ALA A 78 -12.07 5.32 7.59
CA ALA A 78 -12.03 5.85 8.95
C ALA A 78 -13.43 5.86 9.61
N LYS A 79 -14.47 6.23 8.87
CA LYS A 79 -15.87 6.18 9.35
C LYS A 79 -16.30 4.74 9.67
N LYS A 80 -16.04 3.79 8.77
CA LYS A 80 -16.35 2.36 8.98
C LYS A 80 -15.64 1.79 10.22
N GLU A 81 -14.37 2.14 10.43
CA GLU A 81 -13.62 1.70 11.62
C GLU A 81 -14.17 2.33 12.91
N ALA A 82 -14.58 3.61 12.89
CA ALA A 82 -15.23 4.24 14.04
C ALA A 82 -16.58 3.60 14.40
N GLU A 83 -17.35 3.16 13.41
CA GLU A 83 -18.60 2.41 13.62
C GLU A 83 -18.35 1.03 14.22
N ARG A 84 -17.37 0.29 13.67
CA ARG A 84 -16.94 -1.02 14.20
C ARG A 84 -16.43 -0.92 15.65
N GLY A 85 -15.69 0.14 15.98
CA GLY A 85 -15.21 0.40 17.33
C GLY A 85 -16.33 0.67 18.35
N LYS A 86 -17.41 1.34 17.93
CA LYS A 86 -18.57 1.60 18.82
C LYS A 86 -19.33 0.32 19.18
N VAL A 87 -19.46 -0.64 18.27
CA VAL A 87 -20.14 -1.93 18.52
C VAL A 87 -19.44 -2.73 19.64
N LYS A 88 -18.10 -2.67 19.73
CA LYS A 88 -17.34 -3.36 20.78
C LYS A 88 -17.51 -2.77 22.19
N THR A 89 -18.03 -1.55 22.34
CA THR A 89 -18.03 -0.87 23.65
C THR A 89 -19.30 -1.04 24.49
N LYS A 90 -20.36 -1.68 23.99
CA LYS A 90 -21.63 -1.82 24.75
C LYS A 90 -21.79 -3.15 25.50
N ASN A 91 -21.11 -4.23 25.10
CA ASN A 91 -21.16 -5.52 25.83
C ASN A 91 -19.94 -5.80 26.72
N ASP A 92 -18.81 -5.11 26.53
CA ASP A 92 -17.57 -5.42 27.27
C ASP A 92 -17.37 -4.59 28.55
N ARG A 93 -18.28 -3.65 28.86
CA ARG A 93 -18.18 -2.84 30.10
C ARG A 93 -18.66 -3.58 31.35
N ASN A 94 -19.32 -4.73 31.20
CA ASN A 94 -19.82 -5.54 32.30
C ASN A 94 -19.26 -6.97 32.25
N ALA A 95 -17.96 -7.13 32.46
CA ALA A 95 -17.32 -8.26 33.16
C ALA A 95 -15.85 -8.40 32.77
N ILE A 96 -14.97 -7.54 33.31
CA ILE A 96 -13.58 -7.96 33.54
C ILE A 96 -13.19 -7.47 34.93
N LYS A 97 -13.53 -8.28 35.94
CA LYS A 97 -12.71 -8.30 37.16
C LYS A 97 -11.40 -8.96 36.74
N HIS A 98 -10.31 -8.19 36.69
CA HIS A 98 -8.98 -8.77 36.55
C HIS A 98 -8.66 -9.60 37.81
N ASN A 99 -9.05 -10.87 37.80
CA ASN A 99 -8.31 -11.87 38.55
C ASN A 99 -7.11 -12.21 37.66
N GLY A 100 -5.91 -11.93 38.14
CA GLY A 100 -4.68 -12.08 37.36
C GLY A 100 -4.54 -13.49 36.78
N SER A 101 -4.52 -13.57 35.45
CA SER A 101 -3.86 -14.63 34.69
C SER A 101 -3.01 -13.93 33.64
N GLU A 102 -1.70 -14.15 33.68
CA GLU A 102 -0.66 -13.32 33.05
C GLU A 102 -0.31 -13.69 31.61
N ASP A 103 -1.22 -14.27 30.81
CA ASP A 103 -0.93 -14.57 29.40
C ASP A 103 -1.99 -13.99 28.45
N PRO A 104 -1.63 -13.10 27.52
CA PRO A 104 -2.52 -12.68 26.45
C PRO A 104 -2.72 -13.83 25.45
N ASP A 105 -3.96 -14.32 25.34
CA ASP A 105 -4.34 -15.39 24.39
C ASP A 105 -4.34 -14.86 22.95
N TYR A 106 -3.28 -15.16 22.20
CA TYR A 106 -3.22 -14.98 20.75
C TYR A 106 -4.04 -16.08 20.07
N SER A 107 -5.34 -15.83 20.01
CA SER A 107 -6.39 -16.67 19.41
C SER A 107 -5.91 -17.58 18.28
N ILE A 108 -6.00 -18.90 18.53
CA ILE A 108 -6.23 -20.13 17.72
C ILE A 108 -5.76 -20.21 16.23
N PHE A 109 -5.56 -19.11 15.50
CA PHE A 109 -5.05 -19.08 14.12
C PHE A 109 -3.66 -18.41 13.99
N CYS A 110 -3.06 -17.94 15.09
CA CYS A 110 -1.69 -17.40 15.13
C CYS A 110 -0.71 -18.34 15.85
N GLN A 111 -0.86 -19.65 15.69
CA GLN A 111 0.20 -20.57 16.10
C GLN A 111 1.37 -20.43 15.12
N LYS A 112 2.43 -19.71 15.52
CA LYS A 112 3.72 -19.82 14.84
C LYS A 112 4.24 -21.23 15.09
N GLU A 113 4.28 -22.07 14.06
CA GLU A 113 4.81 -23.44 14.11
C GLU A 113 6.36 -23.51 14.18
N ASP A 114 7.05 -22.48 14.65
CA ASP A 114 8.48 -22.31 14.31
C ASP A 114 9.46 -22.64 15.44
N MET A 115 9.04 -23.08 16.62
CA MET A 115 9.98 -23.63 17.62
C MET A 115 9.24 -24.39 18.72
N ASP A 116 9.66 -25.61 19.02
CA ASP A 116 9.19 -26.29 20.23
C ASP A 116 9.73 -25.58 21.49
N ASN A 117 8.98 -25.66 22.60
CA ASN A 117 9.35 -24.98 23.85
C ASN A 117 10.66 -25.49 24.45
N GLU A 118 11.06 -26.72 24.13
CA GLU A 118 12.27 -27.35 24.63
C GLU A 118 13.52 -26.77 23.94
N GLU A 119 13.45 -26.58 22.63
CA GLU A 119 14.42 -25.93 21.76
C GLU A 119 14.62 -24.47 22.16
N PHE A 120 13.53 -23.75 22.48
CA PHE A 120 13.61 -22.36 22.94
C PHE A 120 14.38 -22.23 24.26
N GLU A 121 14.05 -23.03 25.28
CA GLU A 121 14.75 -22.98 26.57
C GLU A 121 16.22 -23.43 26.45
N LYS A 122 16.51 -24.37 25.55
CA LYS A 122 17.88 -24.79 25.23
C LYS A 122 18.69 -23.64 24.62
N GLN A 123 18.15 -22.95 23.61
CA GLN A 123 18.78 -21.80 22.94
C GLN A 123 19.02 -20.65 23.92
N LYS A 124 18.03 -20.34 24.76
CA LYS A 124 18.12 -19.32 25.82
C LYS A 124 19.23 -19.61 26.81
N LYS A 125 19.40 -20.87 27.22
CA LYS A 125 20.47 -21.29 28.12
C LYS A 125 21.86 -21.12 27.50
N ILE A 126 22.03 -21.53 26.25
CA ILE A 126 23.28 -21.35 25.48
C ILE A 126 23.64 -19.86 25.38
N PHE A 127 22.66 -19.02 25.09
CA PHE A 127 22.85 -17.58 24.99
C PHE A 127 23.31 -16.96 26.32
N LEU A 128 22.65 -17.29 27.42
CA LEU A 128 23.00 -16.78 28.76
C LEU A 128 24.39 -17.24 29.22
N ASP A 129 24.76 -18.50 28.94
CA ASP A 129 26.09 -19.01 29.26
C ASP A 129 27.18 -18.32 28.44
N THR A 130 26.88 -17.99 27.17
CA THR A 130 27.79 -17.21 26.32
C THR A 130 28.04 -15.82 26.88
N ILE A 131 27.00 -15.12 27.35
CA ILE A 131 27.13 -13.81 27.99
C ILE A 131 27.97 -13.90 29.27
N LYS A 132 27.70 -14.89 30.13
CA LYS A 132 28.47 -15.09 31.38
C LYS A 132 29.93 -15.43 31.11
N LYS A 133 30.23 -16.14 30.02
CA LYS A 133 31.60 -16.45 29.62
C LYS A 133 32.34 -15.20 29.12
N ARG A 134 31.68 -14.35 28.32
CA ARG A 134 32.23 -13.06 27.88
C ARG A 134 32.50 -12.09 29.04
N ARG A 135 31.59 -12.04 30.03
CA ARG A 135 31.75 -11.18 31.20
C ARG A 135 32.90 -11.63 32.11
N ARG A 136 33.13 -12.94 32.26
CA ARG A 136 34.27 -13.47 33.01
C ARG A 136 35.62 -13.28 32.31
N SER A 137 35.66 -13.25 30.98
CA SER A 137 36.91 -12.95 30.25
C SER A 137 37.33 -11.48 30.33
N THR A 138 36.39 -10.55 30.53
CA THR A 138 36.70 -9.12 30.66
C THR A 138 37.19 -8.75 32.07
N ASP A 139 36.86 -9.54 33.08
CA ASP A 139 37.27 -9.31 34.47
C ASP A 139 38.67 -9.89 34.79
N SER A 140 39.30 -10.61 33.85
CA SER A 140 40.65 -11.21 34.01
C SER A 140 41.77 -10.39 33.34
N ILE A 141 41.46 -9.22 32.75
CA ILE A 141 42.42 -8.36 32.05
C ILE A 141 42.69 -7.04 32.82
N CYS A 142 42.21 -6.92 34.07
CA CYS A 142 42.61 -5.86 35.00
C CYS A 142 43.43 -6.43 36.15
#